data_AF-A0A1G2I319-F1
#
_entry.id   AF-A0A1G2I319-F1
#
_cell.length_a   1.000
_cell.length_b   1.000
_cell.length_c   1.000
_cell.angle_alpha   90.00
_cell.angle_beta   90.00
_cell.angle_gamma   90.00
#
_symmetry.space_group_name_H-M   'P 1'
#
loop_
_entity.id
_entity.type
_entity.pdbx_description
1 polymer ?
#
loop_
_entity_poly.entity_id
_entity_poly.type
_entity_poly.pdbx_seq_one_letter_code
_entity_poly.pdbx_strand_id
1 'polypeptide(L)'
;MTGRKVLEAIAIYRRYFKDEGIGKVDFPHDVPTEGFADRLTILEHCHGMLEQMEAMVADGTPEKMEKVFRWVGFIQGCLWSQGVFCLDELKKHNRS
;
A
#
# COMPACT_ATOMS: atom_id res chain seq x y z
N MET A 1 -5.68 10.89 -9.56
CA MET A 1 -4.67 10.83 -8.48
C MET A 1 -3.31 11.20 -9.08
N THR A 2 -2.49 12.00 -8.41
CA THR A 2 -1.16 12.41 -8.88
C THR A 2 -0.07 11.69 -8.09
N GLY A 3 1.18 11.69 -8.57
CA GLY A 3 2.32 11.14 -7.81
C GLY A 3 2.47 11.76 -6.42
N ARG A 4 2.29 13.09 -6.29
CA ARG A 4 2.24 13.77 -4.99
C ARG A 4 1.18 13.17 -4.05
N LYS A 5 -0.02 12.91 -4.57
CA LYS A 5 -1.11 12.34 -3.77
C LYS A 5 -0.82 10.91 -3.34
N VAL A 6 -0.15 10.13 -4.19
CA VAL A 6 0.33 8.80 -3.81
C VAL A 6 1.30 8.91 -2.63
N LEU A 7 2.26 9.84 -2.66
CA LEU A 7 3.21 10.03 -1.55
C LEU A 7 2.50 10.42 -0.25
N GLU A 8 1.46 11.25 -0.31
CA GLU A 8 0.61 11.56 0.85
C GLU A 8 -0.09 10.32 1.40
N ALA A 9 -0.67 9.49 0.52
CA ALA A 9 -1.30 8.24 0.94
C ALA A 9 -0.29 7.27 1.56
N ILE A 10 0.91 7.14 0.95
CA ILE A 10 2.01 6.33 1.49
C ILE A 10 2.41 6.81 2.89
N ALA A 11 2.50 8.13 3.11
CA ALA A 11 2.82 8.68 4.42
C ALA A 11 1.77 8.32 5.50
N ILE A 12 0.48 8.38 5.15
CA ILE A 12 -0.63 7.97 6.03
C ILE A 12 -0.48 6.48 6.40
N TYR A 13 -0.29 5.61 5.41
CA TYR A 13 -0.21 4.17 5.63
C TYR A 13 1.04 3.77 6.39
N ARG A 14 2.19 4.35 6.06
CA ARG A 14 3.45 4.12 6.77
C ARG A 14 3.35 4.52 8.23
N ARG A 15 2.67 5.65 8.52
CA ARG A 15 2.43 6.07 9.90
C ARG A 15 1.56 5.05 10.64
N TYR A 16 0.45 4.63 10.04
CA TYR A 16 -0.41 3.59 10.63
C TYR A 16 0.39 2.31 10.95
N PHE A 17 1.15 1.78 9.98
CA PHE A 17 1.93 0.55 10.19
C PHE A 17 2.97 0.70 11.30
N LYS A 18 3.64 1.85 11.40
CA LYS A 18 4.60 2.12 12.47
C LYS A 18 3.93 2.24 13.84
N ASP A 19 2.81 2.95 13.92
CA ASP A 19 2.07 3.18 15.17
C ASP A 19 1.52 1.85 15.73
N GLU A 20 1.14 0.91 14.85
CA GLU A 20 0.66 -0.44 15.21
C GLU A 20 1.78 -1.48 15.38
N GLY A 21 3.06 -1.10 15.19
CA GLY A 21 4.19 -2.04 15.28
C GLY A 21 4.22 -3.12 14.19
N ILE A 22 3.57 -2.87 13.04
CA ILE A 22 3.50 -3.80 11.91
C ILE A 22 4.84 -3.79 11.15
N GLY A 23 5.43 -4.97 10.98
CA GLY A 23 6.68 -5.17 10.24
C GLY A 23 6.56 -4.81 8.76
N LYS A 24 7.70 -4.85 8.05
CA LYS A 24 7.74 -4.77 6.59
C LYS A 24 8.38 -6.04 6.04
N VAL A 25 7.66 -6.75 5.19
CA VAL A 25 8.11 -8.04 4.64
C VAL A 25 7.94 -8.03 3.13
N ASP A 26 8.99 -8.43 2.41
CA ASP A 26 8.96 -8.67 0.97
C ASP A 26 8.64 -10.16 0.74
N PHE A 27 7.39 -10.44 0.36
CA PHE A 27 6.93 -11.80 0.15
C PHE A 27 7.33 -12.29 -1.25
N PRO A 28 7.54 -13.61 -1.44
CA PRO A 28 7.83 -14.15 -2.76
C PRO A 28 6.69 -13.86 -3.76
N HIS A 29 7.05 -13.59 -5.01
CA HIS A 29 6.10 -13.19 -6.07
C HIS A 29 5.68 -14.34 -6.99
N ASP A 30 6.27 -15.52 -6.81
CA ASP A 30 6.18 -16.69 -7.69
C ASP A 30 5.46 -17.87 -7.05
N VAL A 31 5.00 -17.74 -5.81
CA VAL A 31 4.27 -18.77 -5.09
C VAL A 31 2.95 -18.23 -4.53
N PRO A 32 1.89 -19.06 -4.45
CA PRO A 32 0.67 -18.70 -3.76
C PRO A 32 0.90 -18.40 -2.28
N THR A 33 0.06 -17.53 -1.71
CA THR A 33 0.06 -17.17 -0.29
C THR A 33 -0.60 -18.25 0.59
N GLU A 34 -0.41 -19.54 0.28
CA GLU A 34 -1.00 -20.64 1.06
C GLU A 34 -0.49 -20.57 2.52
N GLY A 35 -1.41 -20.40 3.47
CA GLY A 35 -1.10 -20.22 4.89
C GLY A 35 -0.73 -18.79 5.32
N PHE A 36 -0.68 -17.83 4.39
CA PHE A 36 -0.29 -16.42 4.62
C PHE A 36 -1.48 -15.46 4.64
N ALA A 37 -2.65 -15.93 5.07
CA ALA A 37 -3.91 -15.16 5.01
C ALA A 37 -4.32 -14.50 6.33
N ASP A 38 -3.46 -14.53 7.35
CA ASP A 38 -3.76 -13.83 8.59
C ASP A 38 -3.56 -12.31 8.42
N ARG A 39 -4.22 -11.55 9.30
CA ARG A 39 -4.22 -10.09 9.28
C ARG A 39 -2.80 -9.51 9.27
N LEU A 40 -1.90 -10.03 10.12
CA LEU A 40 -0.58 -9.45 10.28
C LEU A 40 0.22 -9.59 8.99
N THR A 41 0.25 -10.79 8.42
CA THR A 41 0.93 -11.10 7.17
C THR A 41 0.48 -10.19 6.01
N ILE A 42 -0.84 -9.99 5.86
CA ILE A 42 -1.39 -9.09 4.83
C ILE A 42 -0.89 -7.65 5.01
N LEU A 43 -0.89 -7.16 6.25
CA LEU A 43 -0.50 -5.78 6.55
C LEU A 43 1.02 -5.58 6.44
N GLU A 44 1.83 -6.57 6.82
CA GLU A 44 3.29 -6.56 6.64
C GLU A 44 3.70 -6.53 5.18
N HIS A 45 2.97 -7.26 4.32
CA HIS A 45 3.16 -7.19 2.87
C HIS A 45 2.86 -5.80 2.34
N CYS A 46 1.71 -5.22 2.74
CA CYS A 46 1.35 -3.86 2.34
C CYS A 46 2.41 -2.83 2.79
N HIS A 47 2.98 -2.98 3.99
CA HIS A 47 4.05 -2.12 4.48
C HIS A 47 5.33 -2.26 3.65
N GLY A 48 5.72 -3.49 3.30
CA GLY A 48 6.86 -3.76 2.40
C GLY A 48 6.74 -3.10 1.03
N MET A 49 5.53 -3.07 0.47
CA MET A 49 5.27 -2.47 -0.85
C MET A 49 5.51 -0.95 -0.88
N LEU A 50 5.33 -0.24 0.24
CA LEU A 50 5.38 1.24 0.28
C LEU A 50 6.72 1.82 -0.19
N GLU A 51 7.83 1.19 0.20
CA GLU A 51 9.19 1.63 -0.17
C GLU A 51 9.44 1.50 -1.68
N GLN A 52 8.98 0.39 -2.27
CA GLN A 52 9.06 0.20 -3.72
C GLN A 52 8.17 1.21 -4.46
N MET A 53 7.00 1.54 -3.92
CA MET A 53 6.12 2.54 -4.51
C MET A 53 6.73 3.94 -4.53
N GLU A 54 7.42 4.35 -3.46
CA GLU A 54 8.14 5.64 -3.43
C GLU A 54 9.20 5.70 -4.53
N ALA A 55 9.99 4.63 -4.71
CA ALA A 55 10.98 4.56 -5.78
C ALA A 55 10.34 4.66 -7.17
N MET A 56 9.18 4.01 -7.36
CA MET A 56 8.43 4.09 -8.63
C MET A 56 7.84 5.49 -8.89
N VAL A 57 7.38 6.19 -7.86
CA VAL A 57 6.91 7.59 -7.98
C VAL A 57 8.07 8.53 -8.29
N ALA A 58 9.23 8.31 -7.67
CA ALA A 58 10.44 9.12 -7.90
C ALA A 58 11.00 8.95 -9.33
N ASP A 59 10.93 7.74 -9.88
CA ASP A 59 11.28 7.45 -11.28
C ASP A 59 10.36 8.20 -12.26
N GLY A 60 9.05 8.22 -11.98
CA GLY A 60 8.10 9.08 -12.69
C GLY A 60 7.77 8.66 -14.13
N THR A 61 8.32 7.55 -14.64
CA THR A 61 7.96 7.03 -15.96
C THR A 61 6.48 6.62 -16.02
N PRO A 62 5.80 6.76 -17.18
CA PRO A 62 4.40 6.39 -17.32
C PRO A 62 4.08 4.96 -16.87
N GLU A 63 4.94 4.01 -17.20
CA GLU A 63 4.78 2.59 -16.89
C GLU A 63 4.87 2.33 -15.37
N LYS A 64 5.80 3.02 -14.69
CA LYS A 64 5.91 2.93 -13.22
C LYS A 64 4.74 3.61 -12.53
N MET A 65 4.27 4.74 -13.05
CA MET A 65 3.11 5.43 -12.50
C MET A 65 1.82 4.62 -12.64
N GLU A 66 1.60 3.93 -13.77
CA GLU A 66 0.47 3.02 -13.94
C GLU A 66 0.52 1.86 -12.93
N LYS A 67 1.71 1.27 -12.74
CA LYS A 67 1.93 0.22 -11.73
C LYS A 67 1.63 0.72 -10.32
N VAL A 68 2.10 1.91 -9.97
CA VAL A 68 1.84 2.56 -8.67
C VAL A 68 0.33 2.73 -8.44
N PHE A 69 -0.44 3.18 -9.43
CA PHE A 69 -1.89 3.35 -9.26
C PHE A 69 -2.60 2.03 -8.99
N ARG A 70 -2.19 0.94 -9.66
CA ARG A 70 -2.70 -0.40 -9.35
C ARG A 70 -2.34 -0.84 -7.93
N TRP A 71 -1.11 -0.59 -7.50
CA TRP A 71 -0.63 -0.96 -6.17
C TRP A 71 -1.33 -0.17 -5.05
N VAL A 72 -1.59 1.12 -5.24
CA VAL A 72 -2.39 1.91 -4.30
C VAL A 72 -3.79 1.29 -4.14
N GLY A 73 -4.44 0.94 -5.24
CA GLY A 73 -5.76 0.28 -5.20
C GLY A 73 -5.73 -1.05 -4.45
N PHE A 74 -4.70 -1.87 -4.68
CA PHE A 74 -4.50 -3.14 -3.96
C PHE A 74 -4.35 -2.91 -2.45
N ILE A 75 -3.42 -2.05 -2.03
CA ILE A 75 -3.20 -1.74 -0.61
C ILE A 75 -4.49 -1.18 0.03
N GLN A 76 -5.21 -0.31 -0.66
CA GLN A 76 -6.49 0.22 -0.17
C GLN A 76 -7.55 -0.88 0.01
N GLY A 77 -7.62 -1.85 -0.90
CA GLY A 77 -8.48 -3.02 -0.76
C GLY A 77 -8.10 -3.88 0.45
N CYS A 78 -6.80 -4.09 0.69
CA CYS A 78 -6.31 -4.78 1.88
C CYS A 78 -6.67 -4.01 3.16
N LEU A 79 -6.36 -2.71 3.24
CA LEU A 79 -6.64 -1.88 4.41
C LEU A 79 -8.14 -1.83 4.74
N TRP A 80 -9.01 -1.76 3.72
CA TRP A 80 -10.46 -1.82 3.91
C TRP A 80 -10.93 -3.19 4.40
N SER A 81 -10.48 -4.28 3.77
CA SER A 81 -10.89 -5.63 4.16
C SER A 81 -10.40 -6.02 5.55
N GLN A 82 -9.28 -5.44 5.99
CA GLN A 82 -8.77 -5.56 7.36
C GLN A 82 -9.39 -4.52 8.32
N GLY A 83 -10.39 -3.74 7.92
CA GLY A 83 -11.07 -2.80 8.82
C GLY A 83 -10.18 -1.69 9.38
N VAL A 84 -9.10 -1.33 8.66
CA VAL A 84 -8.20 -0.24 9.05
C VAL A 84 -8.81 1.13 8.73
N PHE A 85 -9.39 1.25 7.53
CA PHE A 85 -10.04 2.47 7.05
C PHE A 85 -11.38 2.13 6.42
N CYS A 86 -12.35 3.04 6.55
CA CYS A 86 -13.58 2.97 5.76
C CYS A 86 -13.36 3.53 4.34
N LEU A 87 -14.29 3.22 3.43
CA LEU A 87 -14.21 3.66 2.03
C LEU A 87 -14.18 5.19 1.89
N ASP A 88 -14.85 5.93 2.77
CA ASP A 88 -14.85 7.40 2.74
C ASP A 88 -13.49 8.00 3.10
N GLU A 89 -12.75 7.38 4.03
CA GLU A 89 -11.37 7.76 4.36
C GLU A 89 -10.44 7.48 3.17
N LEU A 90 -10.52 6.27 2.61
CA LEU A 90 -9.71 5.88 1.45
C LEU A 90 -9.98 6.78 0.24
N LYS A 91 -11.23 7.19 0.03
CA LYS A 91 -11.60 8.15 -1.02
C LYS A 91 -10.95 9.51 -0.79
N LYS A 92 -10.82 9.98 0.46
CA LYS A 92 -10.11 11.22 0.80
C LYS A 92 -8.61 11.10 0.54
N HIS A 93 -8.03 9.91 0.73
CA HIS A 93 -6.61 9.67 0.40
C HIS A 93 -6.33 9.78 -1.11
N ASN A 94 -7.34 9.60 -1.96
CA ASN A 94 -7.21 9.67 -3.43
C ASN A 94 -7.55 11.03 -4.03
N ARG A 95 -8.34 11.85 -3.31
CA ARG A 95 -8.80 13.17 -3.78
C ARG A 95 -7.68 14.21 -3.63
N SER A 96 -7.46 14.94 -4.72
CA SER A 96 -6.57 16.10 -4.84
C SER A 96 -7.27 17.38 -4.42
#